data_AF-A0A8T3ZB53-F1
#
_entry.id   AF-A0A8T3ZB53-F1
#
_cell.length_a   1.000
_cell.length_b   1.000
_cell.length_c   1.000
_cell.angle_alpha   90.00
_cell.angle_beta   90.00
_cell.angle_gamma   90.00
#
_symmetry.space_group_name_H-M   'P 1'
#
loop_
_entity.id
_entity.type
_entity.pdbx_description
1 polymer ?
#
loop_
_entity_poly.entity_id
_entity_poly.type
_entity_poly.pdbx_seq_one_letter_code
_entity_poly.pdbx_strand_id
1 'polypeptide(L)'
;MGVTISKFDWKKYGKSKERELHLLLREAKRIVWETDEPWSRERFGRPPYLSRTMVLICILRIYFKMTYRDVEGLLRANETLRKELELSEVPDHNTIQRATEKMPADYLRRINDKITIKFKKRGMTLPSMRQDSV
;
A
#
# COMPACT_ATOMS: atom_id res chain seq x y z
N MET A 1 -15.78 -23.05 -8.87
CA MET A 1 -16.11 -22.31 -7.63
C MET A 1 -15.91 -20.83 -7.90
N GLY A 2 -17.00 -20.06 -7.98
CA GLY A 2 -16.93 -18.62 -8.24
C GLY A 2 -16.44 -17.90 -7.00
N VAL A 3 -15.21 -17.38 -7.03
CA VAL A 3 -14.73 -16.45 -6.01
C VAL A 3 -15.60 -15.20 -6.13
N THR A 4 -16.45 -14.96 -5.13
CA THR A 4 -17.21 -13.71 -5.02
C THR A 4 -16.19 -12.58 -4.91
N ILE A 5 -15.91 -11.94 -6.04
CA ILE A 5 -15.06 -10.76 -6.10
C ILE A 5 -15.77 -9.73 -5.22
N SER A 6 -15.23 -9.48 -4.03
CA SER A 6 -15.62 -8.33 -3.23
C SER A 6 -15.44 -7.12 -4.12
N LYS A 7 -16.55 -6.57 -4.63
CA LYS A 7 -16.57 -5.34 -5.40
C LYS A 7 -16.10 -4.28 -4.41
N PHE A 8 -14.81 -3.94 -4.46
CA PHE A 8 -14.29 -2.79 -3.75
C PHE A 8 -15.08 -1.59 -4.25
N ASP A 9 -15.97 -1.09 -3.42
CA ASP A 9 -16.93 -0.08 -3.85
C ASP A 9 -16.23 1.28 -3.88
N TRP A 10 -15.73 1.63 -5.07
CA TRP A 10 -15.20 2.96 -5.34
C TRP A 10 -16.23 4.07 -5.03
N LYS A 11 -17.54 3.77 -5.00
CA LYS A 11 -18.56 4.75 -4.59
C LYS A 11 -18.38 5.19 -3.13
N LYS A 12 -17.81 4.35 -2.27
CA LYS A 12 -17.51 4.69 -0.87
C LYS A 12 -16.42 5.75 -0.73
N TYR A 13 -15.46 5.77 -1.65
CA TYR A 13 -14.26 6.62 -1.56
C TYR A 13 -14.34 7.86 -2.49
N GLY A 14 -15.04 7.77 -3.62
CA GLY A 14 -15.22 8.89 -4.55
C GLY A 14 -13.94 9.33 -5.28
N LYS A 15 -14.07 10.18 -6.31
CA LYS A 15 -12.95 10.62 -7.18
C LYS A 15 -11.81 11.33 -6.44
N SER A 16 -12.09 11.97 -5.31
CA SER A 16 -11.06 12.65 -4.51
C SER A 16 -10.11 11.66 -3.84
N LYS A 17 -10.61 10.52 -3.35
CA LYS A 17 -9.79 9.47 -2.74
C LYS A 17 -8.96 8.71 -3.75
N GLU A 18 -9.45 8.57 -4.98
CA GLU A 18 -8.68 7.99 -6.09
C GLU A 18 -7.43 8.83 -6.39
N ARG A 19 -7.60 10.16 -6.53
CA ARG A 19 -6.45 11.07 -6.68
C ARG A 19 -5.49 11.01 -5.49
N GLU A 20 -6.03 10.96 -4.27
CA GLU A 20 -5.24 10.83 -3.04
C GLU A 20 -4.42 9.52 -3.04
N LEU A 21 -5.01 8.42 -3.50
CA LEU A 21 -4.37 7.11 -3.62
C LEU A 21 -3.19 7.17 -4.60
N HIS A 22 -3.38 7.70 -5.80
CA HIS A 22 -2.30 7.81 -6.78
C HIS A 22 -1.17 8.73 -6.30
N LEU A 23 -1.50 9.84 -5.63
CA LEU A 23 -0.51 10.74 -5.04
C LEU A 23 0.31 10.06 -3.93
N LEU A 24 -0.38 9.37 -3.01
CA LEU A 24 0.27 8.59 -1.96
C LEU A 24 1.19 7.54 -2.57
N LEU A 25 0.68 6.75 -3.51
CA LEU A 25 1.44 5.65 -4.09
C LEU A 25 2.67 6.16 -4.83
N ARG A 26 2.55 7.24 -5.59
CA ARG A 26 3.68 7.84 -6.33
C ARG A 26 4.79 8.30 -5.38
N GLU A 27 4.45 9.00 -4.30
CA GLU A 27 5.45 9.49 -3.35
C GLU A 27 6.02 8.37 -2.47
N ALA A 28 5.17 7.42 -2.04
CA ALA A 28 5.61 6.23 -1.32
C ALA A 28 6.56 5.38 -2.19
N LYS A 29 6.24 5.17 -3.47
CA LYS A 29 7.09 4.43 -4.42
C LYS A 29 8.47 5.07 -4.53
N ARG A 30 8.56 6.40 -4.67
CA ARG A 30 9.84 7.11 -4.69
C ARG A 30 10.65 6.85 -3.41
N ILE A 31 10.03 7.04 -2.24
CA ILE A 31 10.70 6.87 -0.94
C ILE A 31 11.17 5.42 -0.74
N VAL A 32 10.31 4.45 -1.03
CA VAL A 32 10.60 3.02 -0.85
C VAL A 32 11.75 2.57 -1.76
N TRP A 33 11.82 3.08 -3.00
CA TRP A 33 12.92 2.79 -3.92
C TRP A 33 14.25 3.47 -3.53
N GLU A 34 14.18 4.62 -2.85
CA GLU A 34 15.35 5.31 -2.27
C GLU A 34 15.85 4.68 -0.95
N THR A 35 15.13 3.69 -0.42
CA THR A 35 15.52 2.93 0.77
C THR A 35 15.94 1.51 0.44
N ASP A 36 16.73 0.94 1.35
CA ASP A 36 17.13 -0.47 1.31
C ASP A 36 15.90 -1.40 1.33
N GLU A 37 16.09 -2.63 0.85
CA GLU A 37 15.01 -3.62 0.91
C GLU A 37 14.63 -3.93 2.38
N PRO A 38 13.33 -4.04 2.69
CA PRO A 38 12.86 -4.23 4.06
C PRO A 38 13.22 -5.59 4.66
N TRP A 39 13.41 -6.61 3.81
CA TRP A 39 13.87 -7.95 4.18
C TRP A 39 14.55 -8.61 2.97
N SER A 40 15.46 -9.55 3.24
CA SER A 40 16.15 -10.31 2.19
C SER A 40 15.19 -11.20 1.41
N ARG A 41 15.34 -11.26 0.10
CA ARG A 41 14.59 -12.21 -0.74
C ARG A 41 15.00 -13.64 -0.39
N GLU A 42 14.02 -14.47 -0.03
CA GLU A 42 14.25 -15.91 0.12
C GLU A 42 14.63 -16.49 -1.26
N ARG A 43 15.73 -17.25 -1.31
CA ARG A 43 16.31 -17.79 -2.56
C ARG A 43 15.66 -19.10 -3.04
N PHE A 44 14.76 -19.69 -2.25
CA PHE A 44 14.17 -20.99 -2.53
C PHE A 44 12.64 -20.90 -2.60
N GLY A 45 12.05 -21.50 -3.64
CA GLY A 45 10.59 -21.59 -3.84
C GLY A 45 10.04 -20.69 -4.95
N ARG A 46 8.70 -20.51 -4.98
CA ARG A 46 8.00 -19.62 -5.91
C ARG A 46 8.56 -18.20 -5.77
N PRO A 47 8.81 -17.46 -6.88
CA PRO A 47 9.33 -16.10 -6.80
C PRO A 47 8.46 -15.26 -5.86
N PRO A 48 9.02 -14.77 -4.73
CA PRO A 48 8.23 -13.98 -3.79
C PRO A 48 7.86 -12.66 -4.45
N TYR A 49 6.73 -12.09 -4.04
CA TYR A 49 6.39 -10.71 -4.38
C TYR A 49 7.55 -9.77 -4.02
N LEU A 50 7.77 -8.75 -4.84
CA LEU A 50 8.78 -7.74 -4.56
C LEU A 50 8.54 -7.14 -3.16
N SER A 51 9.56 -7.18 -2.32
CA SER A 51 9.48 -6.73 -0.93
C SER A 51 9.00 -5.26 -0.85
N ARG A 52 9.53 -4.42 -1.74
CA ARG A 52 9.10 -3.02 -1.94
C ARG A 52 7.62 -2.89 -2.34
N THR A 53 7.10 -3.77 -3.21
CA THR A 53 5.67 -3.77 -3.57
C THR A 53 4.81 -4.10 -2.36
N MET A 54 5.20 -5.07 -1.54
CA MET A 54 4.46 -5.40 -0.31
C MET A 54 4.49 -4.26 0.71
N VAL A 55 5.58 -3.47 0.77
CA VAL A 55 5.64 -2.22 1.55
C VAL A 55 4.59 -1.22 1.05
N LEU A 56 4.49 -1.00 -0.26
CA LEU A 56 3.50 -0.07 -0.82
C LEU A 56 2.06 -0.51 -0.51
N ILE A 57 1.77 -1.80 -0.60
CA ILE A 57 0.47 -2.38 -0.23
C ILE A 57 0.18 -2.16 1.26
N CYS A 58 1.18 -2.34 2.13
CA CYS A 58 1.06 -2.10 3.57
C CYS A 58 0.77 -0.62 3.89
N ILE A 59 1.49 0.31 3.26
CA ILE A 59 1.28 1.75 3.42
C ILE A 59 -0.14 2.12 2.97
N LEU A 60 -0.57 1.63 1.82
CA LEU A 60 -1.92 1.86 1.30
C LEU A 60 -2.98 1.35 2.27
N ARG A 61 -2.81 0.14 2.81
CA ARG A 61 -3.70 -0.45 3.82
C ARG A 61 -3.86 0.48 5.03
N ILE A 62 -2.74 0.87 5.64
CA ILE A 62 -2.71 1.66 6.87
C ILE A 62 -3.33 3.02 6.62
N TYR A 63 -2.95 3.66 5.51
CA TYR A 63 -3.37 5.02 5.18
C TYR A 63 -4.88 5.13 4.96
N PHE A 64 -5.46 4.19 4.22
CA PHE A 64 -6.91 4.16 3.97
C PHE A 64 -7.70 3.40 5.05
N LYS A 65 -7.03 2.95 6.13
CA LYS A 65 -7.63 2.15 7.21
C LYS A 65 -8.41 0.93 6.69
N MET A 66 -7.86 0.28 5.67
CA MET A 66 -8.48 -0.89 5.01
C MET A 66 -8.14 -2.19 5.73
N THR A 67 -9.04 -3.17 5.66
CA THR A 67 -8.71 -4.55 6.04
C THR A 67 -7.85 -5.21 4.95
N TYR A 68 -7.18 -6.33 5.27
CA TYR A 68 -6.42 -7.08 4.26
C TYR A 68 -7.30 -7.56 3.09
N ARG A 69 -8.57 -7.91 3.36
CA ARG A 69 -9.54 -8.32 2.34
C ARG A 69 -10.00 -7.14 1.48
N ASP A 70 -10.14 -5.95 2.06
CA ASP A 70 -10.46 -4.74 1.29
C ASP A 70 -9.34 -4.41 0.30
N VAL A 71 -8.08 -4.52 0.75
CA VAL A 71 -6.92 -4.30 -0.11
C VAL A 71 -6.84 -5.34 -1.22
N GLU A 72 -7.07 -6.62 -0.92
CA GLU A 72 -7.18 -7.66 -1.94
C GLU A 72 -8.28 -7.32 -2.96
N GLY A 73 -9.48 -6.94 -2.49
CA GLY A 73 -10.60 -6.54 -3.34
C GLY A 73 -10.26 -5.33 -4.23
N LEU A 74 -9.60 -4.32 -3.67
CA LEU A 74 -9.13 -3.14 -4.40
C LEU A 74 -8.16 -3.51 -5.52
N LEU A 75 -7.17 -4.36 -5.21
CA LEU A 75 -6.19 -4.83 -6.20
C LEU A 75 -6.84 -5.69 -7.29
N ARG A 76 -7.85 -6.49 -6.96
CA ARG A 76 -8.63 -7.25 -7.95
C ARG A 76 -9.47 -6.34 -8.84
N ALA A 77 -10.03 -5.27 -8.29
CA ALA A 77 -10.92 -4.35 -9.01
C ALA A 77 -10.18 -3.29 -9.85
N ASN A 78 -8.95 -2.91 -9.51
CA ASN A 78 -8.22 -1.83 -10.18
C ASN A 78 -6.95 -2.34 -10.89
N GLU A 79 -7.04 -2.51 -12.21
CA GLU A 79 -5.91 -2.95 -13.04
C GLU A 79 -4.78 -1.90 -13.10
N THR A 80 -5.12 -0.61 -13.14
CA THR A 80 -4.14 0.48 -13.16
C THR A 80 -3.25 0.43 -11.91
N LEU A 81 -3.87 0.22 -10.74
CA LEU A 81 -3.16 0.08 -9.47
C LEU A 81 -2.23 -1.15 -9.48
N ARG A 82 -2.67 -2.27 -10.06
CA ARG A 82 -1.80 -3.45 -10.22
C ARG A 82 -0.57 -3.15 -11.08
N LYS A 83 -0.75 -2.42 -12.19
CA LYS A 83 0.35 -1.99 -13.07
C LYS A 83 1.30 -1.04 -12.35
N GLU A 84 0.79 -0.07 -11.59
CA GLU A 84 1.61 0.86 -10.81
C GLU A 84 2.46 0.15 -9.73
N LEU A 85 1.89 -0.91 -9.13
CA LEU A 85 2.53 -1.77 -8.13
C LEU A 85 3.41 -2.88 -8.73
N GLU A 86 3.46 -3.01 -10.06
CA GLU A 86 4.21 -4.06 -10.77
C GLU A 86 3.79 -5.49 -10.33
N LEU A 87 2.49 -5.67 -10.08
CA LEU A 87 1.91 -6.96 -9.70
C LEU A 87 1.52 -7.79 -10.92
N SER A 88 2.18 -8.93 -11.10
CA SER A 88 1.77 -9.96 -12.09
C SER A 88 0.51 -10.72 -11.64
N GLU A 89 0.39 -10.98 -10.34
CA GLU A 89 -0.78 -11.59 -9.71
C GLU A 89 -1.18 -10.81 -8.46
N VAL A 90 -2.47 -10.85 -8.10
CA VAL A 90 -2.94 -10.20 -6.87
C VAL A 90 -2.60 -11.09 -5.66
N PRO A 91 -1.83 -10.60 -4.68
CA PRO A 91 -1.61 -11.34 -3.45
C PRO A 91 -2.93 -11.49 -2.69
N ASP A 92 -3.17 -12.68 -2.15
CA ASP A 92 -4.30 -12.89 -1.25
C ASP A 92 -4.11 -12.15 0.08
N HIS A 93 -5.21 -11.93 0.82
CA HIS A 93 -5.18 -11.22 2.10
C HIS A 93 -4.20 -11.85 3.12
N ASN A 94 -4.02 -13.17 3.11
CA ASN A 94 -3.07 -13.87 4.00
C ASN A 94 -1.62 -13.55 3.64
N THR A 95 -1.32 -13.44 2.35
CA THR A 95 -0.01 -13.09 1.81
C THR A 95 0.33 -11.65 2.17
N ILE A 96 -0.64 -10.73 2.06
CA ILE A 96 -0.49 -9.33 2.49
C ILE A 96 -0.22 -9.26 4.00
N GLN A 97 -0.98 -10.03 4.80
CA GLN A 97 -0.80 -10.09 6.25
C GLN A 97 0.60 -10.61 6.62
N ARG A 98 1.01 -11.77 6.09
CA ARG A 98 2.33 -12.36 6.36
C ARG A 98 3.48 -11.41 5.99
N ALA A 99 3.37 -10.72 4.86
CA ALA A 99 4.40 -9.76 4.47
C ALA A 99 4.44 -8.53 5.39
N THR A 100 3.29 -8.12 5.91
CA THR A 100 3.21 -7.05 6.92
C THR A 100 3.87 -7.49 8.22
N GLU A 101 3.62 -8.72 8.68
CA GLU A 101 4.20 -9.29 9.89
C GLU A 101 5.72 -9.49 9.78
N LYS A 102 6.22 -9.81 8.59
CA LYS A 102 7.67 -9.90 8.30
C LYS A 102 8.37 -8.53 8.29
N MET A 103 7.63 -7.42 8.24
CA MET A 103 8.21 -6.10 8.03
C MET A 103 8.77 -5.53 9.34
N PRO A 104 10.06 -5.11 9.38
CA PRO A 104 10.62 -4.54 10.59
C PRO A 104 9.88 -3.26 11.01
N ALA A 105 9.51 -3.15 12.29
CA ALA A 105 8.80 -1.98 12.81
C ALA A 105 9.58 -0.68 12.60
N ASP A 106 10.91 -0.72 12.74
CA ASP A 106 11.77 0.44 12.50
C ASP A 106 11.80 0.86 11.04
N TYR A 107 11.70 -0.10 10.12
CA TYR A 107 11.59 0.20 8.69
C TYR A 107 10.29 0.97 8.41
N LEU A 108 9.15 0.47 8.93
CA LEU A 108 7.86 1.12 8.80
C LEU A 108 7.87 2.55 9.37
N ARG A 109 8.46 2.73 10.56
CA ARG A 109 8.60 4.03 11.20
C ARG A 109 9.38 5.01 10.31
N ARG A 110 10.56 4.61 9.82
CA ARG A 110 11.39 5.45 8.93
C ARG A 110 10.65 5.85 7.66
N ILE A 111 9.94 4.93 7.03
CA ILE A 111 9.17 5.23 5.81
C ILE A 111 8.01 6.19 6.13
N ASN A 112 7.29 5.96 7.22
CA ASN A 112 6.20 6.83 7.65
C ASN A 112 6.68 8.26 7.94
N ASP A 113 7.83 8.41 8.60
CA ASP A 113 8.42 9.72 8.89
C ASP A 113 8.82 10.45 7.60
N LYS A 114 9.47 9.76 6.66
CA LYS A 114 9.84 10.32 5.35
C LYS A 114 8.61 10.76 4.55
N ILE A 115 7.55 9.94 4.53
CA ILE A 115 6.28 10.26 3.89
C ILE A 115 5.69 11.52 4.54
N THR A 116 5.55 11.51 5.86
CA THR A 116 4.96 12.64 6.61
C THR A 116 5.72 13.94 6.39
N ILE A 117 7.06 13.92 6.42
CA ILE A 117 7.90 15.09 6.15
C ILE A 117 7.68 15.61 4.72
N LYS A 118 7.63 14.73 3.72
CA LYS A 118 7.40 15.12 2.32
C LYS A 118 6.02 15.74 2.12
N PHE A 119 4.99 15.18 2.73
CA PHE A 119 3.62 15.71 2.64
C PHE A 119 3.49 17.07 3.34
N LYS A 120 4.05 17.22 4.55
CA LYS A 120 4.11 18.50 5.27
C LYS A 120 4.85 19.59 4.47
N LYS A 121 6.01 19.28 3.89
CA LYS A 121 6.82 20.24 3.11
C LYS A 121 6.12 20.77 1.86
N ARG A 122 5.18 20.02 1.28
CA ARG A 122 4.46 20.44 0.07
C ARG A 122 3.15 21.18 0.36
N GLY A 123 2.84 21.48 1.63
CA GLY A 123 1.53 22.01 2.02
C GLY A 123 0.37 21.06 1.72
N MET A 124 0.67 19.82 1.34
CA MET A 124 -0.31 18.77 1.09
C MET A 124 -0.61 18.10 2.42
N THR A 125 -1.46 18.75 3.24
CA THR A 125 -2.18 18.02 4.29
C THR A 125 -3.12 17.06 3.60
N LEU A 126 -2.71 15.80 3.57
CA LEU A 126 -3.58 14.68 3.32
C LEU A 126 -4.81 14.75 4.25
N PRO A 127 -6.05 14.65 3.74
CA PRO A 127 -7.26 14.82 4.56
C PRO A 127 -7.30 13.91 5.81
N SER A 128 -6.71 12.72 5.77
CA SER A 128 -6.61 11.82 6.92
C SER A 128 -5.63 12.29 8.00
N MET A 129 -4.69 13.19 7.70
CA MET A 129 -3.79 13.84 8.67
C MET A 129 -4.43 15.06 9.36
N ARG A 130 -5.61 15.51 8.92
CA ARG A 130 -6.36 16.59 9.58
C ARG A 130 -7.22 16.11 10.76
N GLN A 131 -7.37 14.79 10.95
CA GLN A 131 -8.34 14.24 11.91
C GLN A 131 -7.79 13.90 13.30
N ASP A 132 -6.51 14.18 13.59
CA ASP A 132 -5.94 14.04 14.94
C ASP A 132 -5.77 15.41 15.61
N SER A 133 -6.83 16.21 15.57
CA SER A 133 -6.97 17.45 16.35
C SER A 133 -8.40 17.55 16.85
N VAL A 134 -8.76 16.65 17.76
CA VAL A 134 -9.82 16.83 18.74
C VAL A 134 -9.27 16.37 20.09
#